data_AF-A0A1I7T5Q3-F1
#
_entry.id   AF-A0A1I7T5Q3-F1
#
_cell.length_a   1.000
_cell.length_b   1.000
_cell.length_c   1.000
_cell.angle_alpha   90.00
_cell.angle_beta   90.00
_cell.angle_gamma   90.00
#
_symmetry.space_group_name_H-M   'P 1'
#
loop_
_entity.id
_entity.type
_entity.pdbx_description
1 polymer ?
#
loop_
_entity_poly.entity_id
_entity_poly.type
_entity_poly.pdbx_seq_one_letter_code
_entity_poly.pdbx_strand_id
1 'polypeptide(L)'
;MSSEVDVRYIVENELEVSRHWCRVWKTQMTNAYYYLQSSGAVVEQIREEFEHHSSLYSIIMQEEDLHEIKRATVCMNIFTDNLFNRFNNIISENLATRLNNIRF
;
A
#
# COMPACT_ATOMS: atom_id res chain seq x y z
N MET A 1 35.00 14.69 16.54
CA MET A 1 34.47 15.32 15.31
C MET A 1 34.12 14.34 14.20
N SER A 2 34.53 13.05 14.21
CA SER A 2 34.11 12.09 13.16
C SER A 2 32.72 11.46 13.39
N SER A 3 32.32 11.24 14.65
CA SER A 3 31.09 10.52 14.99
C SER A 3 29.78 11.22 14.62
N GLU A 4 29.73 12.56 14.65
CA GLU A 4 28.50 13.31 14.30
C GLU A 4 28.25 13.30 12.78
N VAL A 5 29.31 13.32 11.97
CA VAL A 5 29.20 13.22 10.50
C VAL A 5 28.73 11.82 10.11
N ASP A 6 29.27 10.80 10.76
CA ASP A 6 28.88 9.40 10.52
C ASP A 6 27.40 9.16 10.90
N VAL A 7 26.95 9.67 12.05
CA VAL A 7 25.54 9.55 12.49
C VAL A 7 24.60 10.27 11.54
N ARG A 8 24.95 11.49 11.11
CA ARG A 8 24.12 12.25 10.17
C ARG A 8 23.96 11.53 8.84
N TYR A 9 25.05 10.98 8.30
CA TYR A 9 25.02 10.19 7.07
C TYR A 9 24.10 8.97 7.18
N ILE A 10 24.15 8.26 8.33
CA ILE A 10 23.28 7.10 8.57
C ILE A 10 21.80 7.51 8.57
N VAL A 11 21.46 8.61 9.24
CA VAL A 11 20.06 9.10 9.32
C VAL A 11 19.55 9.55 7.95
N GLU A 12 20.37 10.28 7.18
CA GLU A 12 20.02 10.73 5.82
C GLU A 12 19.78 9.53 4.88
N ASN A 13 20.64 8.52 4.93
CA ASN A 13 20.46 7.30 4.14
C ASN A 13 19.20 6.51 4.56
N GLU A 14 18.94 6.40 5.86
CA GLU A 14 17.75 5.71 6.36
C GLU A 14 16.44 6.43 5.99
N LEU A 15 16.45 7.77 5.97
CA LEU A 15 15.35 8.59 5.45
C LEU A 15 15.13 8.35 3.96
N GLU A 16 16.20 8.33 3.16
CA GLU A 16 16.11 8.07 1.72
C GLU A 16 15.50 6.69 1.44
N VAL A 17 16.01 5.65 2.10
CA VAL A 17 15.50 4.28 1.96
C VAL A 17 14.03 4.19 2.40
N SER A 18 13.67 4.83 3.51
CA SER A 18 12.29 4.83 4.00
C SER A 18 11.34 5.54 3.04
N ARG A 19 11.75 6.69 2.47
CA ARG A 19 10.97 7.40 1.44
C ARG A 19 10.81 6.57 0.17
N HIS A 20 11.86 5.85 -0.23
CA HIS A 20 11.80 4.95 -1.37
C HIS A 20 10.75 3.86 -1.17
N TRP A 21 10.80 3.13 -0.05
CA TRP A 21 9.83 2.08 0.25
C TRP A 21 8.40 2.60 0.40
N CYS A 22 8.23 3.77 1.02
CA CYS A 22 6.92 4.43 1.14
C CYS A 22 6.30 4.70 -0.25
N ARG A 23 7.09 5.23 -1.20
CA ARG A 23 6.66 5.43 -2.60
C ARG A 23 6.29 4.13 -3.31
N VAL A 24 7.10 3.08 -3.12
CA VAL A 24 6.83 1.76 -3.69
C VAL A 24 5.48 1.25 -3.21
N TRP A 25 5.23 1.26 -1.90
CA TRP A 25 3.96 0.79 -1.34
C TRP A 25 2.77 1.66 -1.71
N LYS A 26 2.93 2.98 -1.78
CA LYS A 26 1.89 3.86 -2.34
C LYS A 26 1.51 3.46 -3.77
N THR A 27 2.51 3.13 -4.59
CA THR A 27 2.28 2.69 -5.98
C THR A 27 1.54 1.34 -6.01
N GLN A 28 1.99 0.36 -5.24
CA GLN A 28 1.37 -0.96 -5.16
C GLN A 28 -0.09 -0.88 -4.68
N MET A 29 -0.34 -0.13 -3.61
CA MET A 29 -1.68 0.13 -3.07
C MET A 29 -2.59 0.74 -4.14
N THR A 30 -2.09 1.74 -4.86
CA THR A 30 -2.84 2.45 -5.91
C THR A 30 -3.22 1.52 -7.05
N ASN A 31 -2.27 0.69 -7.50
CA ASN A 31 -2.53 -0.29 -8.54
C ASN A 31 -3.57 -1.32 -8.08
N ALA A 32 -3.40 -1.91 -6.90
CA ALA A 32 -4.33 -2.90 -6.35
C ALA A 32 -5.75 -2.34 -6.21
N TYR A 33 -5.89 -1.09 -5.74
CA TYR A 33 -7.16 -0.41 -5.65
C TYR A 33 -7.83 -0.25 -7.02
N TYR A 34 -7.10 0.29 -8.02
CA TYR A 34 -7.67 0.50 -9.35
C TYR A 34 -8.03 -0.81 -10.06
N TYR A 35 -7.29 -1.89 -9.82
CA TYR A 35 -7.68 -3.21 -10.30
C TYR A 35 -9.01 -3.68 -9.70
N LEU A 36 -9.18 -3.57 -8.37
CA LEU A 36 -10.45 -3.91 -7.73
C LEU A 36 -11.59 -3.01 -8.20
N GLN A 37 -11.33 -1.72 -8.41
CA GLN A 37 -12.31 -0.77 -8.90
C GLN A 37 -12.79 -1.15 -10.30
N SER A 38 -11.87 -1.50 -11.20
CA SER A 38 -12.21 -1.96 -12.55
C SER A 38 -13.01 -3.27 -12.54
N SER A 39 -12.86 -4.08 -11.50
CA SER A 39 -13.62 -5.32 -11.29
C SER A 39 -14.99 -5.07 -10.64
N GLY A 40 -15.37 -3.82 -10.36
CA GLY A 40 -16.63 -3.47 -9.69
C GLY A 40 -16.68 -3.92 -8.23
N ALA A 41 -15.53 -4.20 -7.61
CA ALA A 41 -15.45 -4.84 -6.30
C ALA A 41 -15.00 -3.90 -5.17
N VAL A 42 -15.01 -2.59 -5.42
CA VAL A 42 -14.71 -1.58 -4.39
C VAL A 42 -16.01 -1.19 -3.70
N VAL A 43 -16.08 -1.53 -2.41
CA VAL A 43 -17.12 -1.02 -1.51
C VAL A 43 -16.69 0.32 -0.92
N GLU A 44 -17.65 1.09 -0.41
CA GLU A 44 -17.43 2.44 0.13
C GLU A 44 -16.27 2.50 1.13
N GLN A 45 -16.25 1.60 2.11
CA GLN A 45 -15.20 1.54 3.13
C GLN A 45 -13.79 1.40 2.53
N ILE A 46 -13.62 0.64 1.43
CA ILE A 46 -12.33 0.47 0.76
C ILE A 46 -11.91 1.77 0.07
N ARG A 47 -12.86 2.50 -0.51
CA ARG A 47 -12.61 3.81 -1.10
C ARG A 47 -12.15 4.80 -0.03
N GLU A 48 -12.88 4.91 1.07
CA GLU A 48 -12.55 5.82 2.18
C GLU A 48 -11.17 5.52 2.75
N GLU A 49 -10.84 4.25 2.97
CA GLU A 49 -9.52 3.83 3.50
C GLU A 49 -8.39 4.12 2.50
N PHE A 50 -8.63 3.91 1.20
CA PHE A 50 -7.67 4.28 0.15
C PHE A 50 -7.42 5.79 0.08
N GLU A 51 -8.48 6.60 0.16
CA GLU A 51 -8.39 8.07 0.16
C GLU A 51 -7.66 8.57 1.42
N HIS A 52 -7.94 7.96 2.57
CA HIS A 52 -7.25 8.24 3.82
C HIS A 52 -5.74 7.99 3.71
N HIS A 53 -5.33 6.79 3.27
CA HIS A 53 -3.91 6.47 3.08
C HIS A 53 -3.23 7.36 2.03
N SER A 54 -3.94 7.73 0.96
CA SER A 54 -3.41 8.62 -0.08
C SER A 54 -3.20 10.05 0.43
N SER A 55 -4.10 10.53 1.29
CA SER A 55 -3.96 11.84 1.95
C SER A 55 -2.81 11.82 2.95
N LEU A 56 -2.74 10.78 3.79
CA LEU A 56 -1.67 10.58 4.76
C LEU A 56 -0.28 10.54 4.11
N TYR A 57 -0.15 9.81 3.00
CA TYR A 57 1.08 9.78 2.20
C TYR A 57 1.51 11.16 1.73
N SER A 58 0.57 11.99 1.27
CA SER A 58 0.86 13.33 0.75
C SER A 58 1.41 14.27 1.83
N ILE A 59 0.98 14.09 3.07
CA ILE A 59 1.47 14.83 4.24
C ILE A 59 2.85 14.33 4.64
N ILE A 60 2.97 13.02 4.93
CA ILE A 60 4.18 12.43 5.51
C ILE A 60 5.39 12.50 4.56
N MET A 61 5.17 12.47 3.25
CA MET A 61 6.29 12.59 2.29
C MET A 61 6.92 13.98 2.24
N GLN A 62 6.25 14.99 2.79
CA GLN A 62 6.80 16.34 2.95
C GLN A 62 7.56 16.49 4.28
N GLU A 63 7.39 15.54 5.20
CA GLU A 63 8.04 15.53 6.50
C GLU A 63 9.43 14.85 6.44
N GLU A 64 10.31 15.23 7.35
CA GLU A 64 11.59 14.56 7.60
C GLU A 64 11.51 13.61 8.81
N ASP A 65 10.29 13.23 9.19
CA ASP A 65 10.05 12.29 10.28
C ASP A 65 10.16 10.85 9.79
N LEU A 66 11.27 10.21 10.14
CA LEU A 66 11.56 8.83 9.80
C LEU A 66 10.52 7.84 10.37
N HIS A 67 10.01 8.10 11.57
CA HIS A 67 9.07 7.21 12.25
C HIS A 67 7.73 7.21 11.52
N GLU A 68 7.24 8.39 11.17
CA GLU A 68 5.97 8.54 10.44
C GLU A 68 6.06 7.95 9.03
N ILE A 69 7.18 8.14 8.32
CA ILE A 69 7.39 7.51 6.99
C ILE A 69 7.34 5.99 7.10
N LYS A 70 8.01 5.39 8.08
CA LYS A 70 8.00 3.92 8.29
C LYS A 70 6.62 3.41 8.66
N ARG A 71 5.92 4.09 9.57
CA ARG A 71 4.57 3.74 9.99
C ARG A 71 3.59 3.79 8.81
N ALA A 72 3.62 4.84 8.01
CA ALA A 72 2.81 4.97 6.80
C ALA A 72 3.12 3.86 5.79
N THR A 73 4.39 3.51 5.62
CA THR A 73 4.84 2.41 4.76
C THR A 73 4.20 1.08 5.18
N VAL A 74 4.23 0.75 6.48
CA VAL A 74 3.62 -0.48 7.01
C VAL A 74 2.11 -0.47 6.83
N CYS A 75 1.44 0.64 7.13
CA CYS A 75 -0.01 0.75 6.94
C CYS A 75 -0.42 0.53 5.49
N MET A 76 0.27 1.17 4.54
CA MET A 76 -0.01 0.97 3.10
C MET A 76 0.26 -0.46 2.64
N ASN A 77 1.31 -1.10 3.16
CA ASN A 77 1.58 -2.51 2.90
C ASN A 77 0.42 -3.40 3.34
N ILE A 78 0.02 -3.30 4.61
CA ILE A 78 -1.09 -4.11 5.18
C ILE A 78 -2.38 -3.90 4.38
N PHE A 79 -2.70 -2.65 4.05
CA PHE A 79 -3.88 -2.36 3.25
C PHE A 79 -3.77 -2.96 1.84
N THR A 80 -2.61 -2.88 1.20
CA THR A 80 -2.36 -3.51 -0.11
C THR A 80 -2.56 -5.03 -0.06
N ASP A 81 -2.05 -5.70 0.97
CA ASP A 81 -2.24 -7.14 1.17
C ASP A 81 -3.74 -7.49 1.32
N ASN A 82 -4.50 -6.66 2.05
CA ASN A 82 -5.95 -6.83 2.16
C ASN A 82 -6.66 -6.70 0.80
N LEU A 83 -6.23 -5.76 -0.05
CA LEU A 83 -6.77 -5.61 -1.40
C LEU A 83 -6.48 -6.85 -2.25
N PHE A 84 -5.24 -7.37 -2.22
CA PHE A 84 -4.88 -8.58 -2.96
C PHE A 84 -5.65 -9.82 -2.48
N ASN A 85 -5.84 -9.97 -1.16
CA ASN A 85 -6.64 -11.08 -0.62
C ASN A 85 -8.09 -11.02 -1.12
N ARG A 86 -8.70 -9.83 -1.15
CA ARG A 86 -10.04 -9.66 -1.72
C ARG A 86 -10.08 -10.02 -3.20
N PHE A 87 -9.09 -9.59 -3.97
CA PHE A 87 -8.98 -9.94 -5.38
C PHE A 87 -8.91 -11.45 -5.60
N ASN A 88 -8.08 -12.15 -4.83
CA ASN A 88 -7.94 -13.61 -4.91
C ASN A 88 -9.25 -14.34 -4.57
N ASN A 89 -10.02 -13.82 -3.60
CA ASN A 89 -11.34 -14.36 -3.27
C ASN A 89 -12.32 -14.22 -4.43
N ILE A 90 -12.36 -13.04 -5.08
CA ILE A 90 -13.23 -12.79 -6.25
C ILE A 90 -12.88 -13.74 -7.40
N ILE A 91 -11.59 -13.93 -7.69
CA ILE A 91 -11.17 -14.91 -8.71
C ILE A 91 -11.65 -16.31 -8.35
N SER A 92 -11.46 -16.72 -7.10
CA SER A 92 -11.81 -18.06 -6.62
C SER A 92 -13.32 -18.33 -6.73
N GLU A 93 -14.15 -17.35 -6.34
CA GLU A 93 -15.62 -17.41 -6.46
C GLU A 93 -16.08 -17.48 -7.92
N ASN A 94 -15.48 -16.68 -8.80
CA ASN A 94 -15.80 -16.69 -10.23
C ASN A 94 -15.41 -18.02 -10.89
N LEU A 95 -14.26 -18.59 -10.54
CA LEU A 95 -13.84 -19.89 -11.05
C LEU A 95 -14.74 -21.02 -10.56
N ALA A 96 -15.12 -21.02 -9.28
CA ALA A 96 -16.03 -22.00 -8.72
C ALA A 96 -17.40 -21.96 -9.42
N THR A 97 -17.94 -20.76 -9.65
CA THR A 97 -19.20 -20.56 -10.38
C THR A 97 -19.12 -21.11 -11.81
N ARG A 98 -18.05 -20.81 -12.54
CA ARG A 98 -17.85 -21.30 -13.91
C ARG A 98 -17.73 -22.82 -13.99
N LEU A 99 -17.02 -23.45 -13.05
CA LEU A 99 -16.89 -24.91 -13.00
C LEU A 99 -18.24 -25.60 -12.72
N ASN A 100 -19.07 -25.02 -11.85
CA ASN A 100 -20.41 -25.55 -11.58
C ASN A 100 -21.31 -25.45 -12.81
N ASN A 101 -21.20 -24.38 -13.60
CA ASN A 101 -22.00 -24.19 -14.81
C ASN A 101 -21.60 -25.11 -15.98
N ILE A 102 -20.39 -25.69 -15.96
CA ILE A 102 -19.91 -26.64 -17.00
C ILE A 102 -20.33 -28.09 -16.69
N ARG A 103 -20.73 -28.38 -15.44
CA ARG A 103 -21.11 -29.73 -14.99
C ARG A 103 -22.59 -30.09 -15.25
N PHE A 104 -23.34 -29.24 -15.95
CA PHE A 104 -24.71 -29.48 -16.41
C PHE A 104 -24.76 -29.46 -17.94
#